data_AF-A0A136Q2G4-F1
#
_entry.id   AF-A0A136Q2G4-F1
#
_cell.length_a   1.000
_cell.length_b   1.000
_cell.length_c   1.000
_cell.angle_alpha   90.00
_cell.angle_beta   90.00
_cell.angle_gamma   90.00
#
_symmetry.space_group_name_H-M   'P 1'
#
loop_
_entity.id
_entity.type
_entity.pdbx_description
1 polymer ?
#
loop_
_entity_poly.entity_id
_entity_poly.type
_entity_poly.pdbx_seq_one_letter_code
_entity_poly.pdbx_strand_id
1 'polypeptide(L)'
;MKSKMFVKADEIAKDLGMSKQFAYKLIRDMNYELKAKGFIAIPGRVSRQFYEEKFYGFINIMDAQGYYTDWRDTRKYIVFTHPNGKKVRDATLSKTFKVNISKENINNEYGRHTQHNEQRQYG
;
A
#
# COMPACT_ATOMS: atom_id res chain seq x y z
N MET A 1 -26.15 -5.98 7.04
CA MET A 1 -25.21 -6.25 5.92
C MET A 1 -24.02 -7.04 6.47
N LYS A 2 -23.68 -8.22 5.91
CA LYS A 2 -22.44 -8.93 6.28
C LYS A 2 -21.26 -8.18 5.67
N SER A 3 -20.58 -7.35 6.47
CA SER A 3 -19.29 -6.80 6.08
C SER A 3 -18.30 -7.97 5.92
N LYS A 4 -17.65 -8.07 4.76
CA LYS A 4 -16.62 -9.08 4.56
C LYS A 4 -15.48 -8.80 5.53
N MET A 5 -15.14 -9.76 6.39
CA MET A 5 -14.04 -9.66 7.36
C MET A 5 -12.68 -9.41 6.70
N PHE A 6 -12.54 -9.78 5.42
CA PHE A 6 -11.29 -9.65 4.67
C PHE A 6 -11.50 -8.90 3.35
N VAL A 7 -10.47 -8.15 2.97
CA VAL A 7 -10.39 -7.40 1.72
C VAL A 7 -9.39 -8.10 0.79
N LYS A 8 -9.73 -8.20 -0.50
CA LYS A 8 -8.90 -8.82 -1.54
C LYS A 8 -8.25 -7.75 -2.42
N ALA A 9 -7.21 -8.14 -3.16
CA ALA A 9 -6.49 -7.24 -4.07
C ALA A 9 -7.43 -6.59 -5.11
N ASP A 10 -8.40 -7.35 -5.62
CA ASP A 10 -9.38 -6.84 -6.59
C ASP A 10 -10.26 -5.72 -6.03
N GLU A 11 -10.55 -5.76 -4.73
CA GLU A 11 -11.37 -4.76 -4.06
C GLU A 11 -10.54 -3.50 -3.81
N ILE A 12 -9.34 -3.64 -3.26
CA ILE A 12 -8.39 -2.54 -3.07
C ILE A 12 -8.07 -1.83 -4.40
N ALA A 13 -7.87 -2.60 -5.48
CA ALA A 13 -7.59 -2.05 -6.80
C ALA A 13 -8.75 -1.17 -7.32
N LYS A 14 -9.99 -1.57 -7.06
CA LYS A 14 -11.18 -0.80 -7.44
C LYS A 14 -11.35 0.43 -6.56
N ASP A 15 -11.25 0.25 -5.24
CA ASP A 15 -11.46 1.32 -4.26
C ASP A 15 -10.46 2.46 -4.45
N LEU A 16 -9.21 2.13 -4.76
CA LEU A 16 -8.12 3.09 -4.90
C LEU A 16 -7.77 3.42 -6.36
N GLY A 17 -8.44 2.81 -7.35
CA GLY A 17 -8.14 3.05 -8.77
C GLY A 17 -6.72 2.68 -9.21
N MET A 18 -6.12 1.66 -8.57
CA MET A 18 -4.76 1.18 -8.83
C MET A 18 -4.75 -0.16 -9.59
N SER A 19 -3.58 -0.62 -10.02
CA SER A 19 -3.46 -1.95 -10.64
C SER A 19 -3.66 -3.06 -9.60
N LYS A 20 -4.19 -4.22 -10.05
CA LYS A 20 -4.29 -5.42 -9.21
C LYS A 20 -2.93 -5.87 -8.67
N GLN A 21 -1.88 -5.73 -9.49
CA GLN A 21 -0.52 -6.11 -9.10
C GLN A 21 -0.05 -5.27 -7.92
N PHE A 22 -0.25 -3.95 -7.96
CA PHE A 22 0.10 -3.06 -6.86
C PHE A 22 -0.73 -3.34 -5.60
N ALA A 23 -2.03 -3.62 -5.75
CA ALA A 23 -2.88 -4.02 -4.65
C ALA A 23 -2.41 -5.33 -3.96
N TYR A 24 -1.93 -6.32 -4.72
CA TYR A 24 -1.34 -7.53 -4.16
C TYR A 24 -0.05 -7.28 -3.38
N LYS A 25 0.77 -6.31 -3.79
CA LYS A 25 1.97 -5.90 -3.04
C LYS A 25 1.57 -5.31 -1.70
N LEU A 26 0.64 -4.38 -1.73
CA LEU A 26 0.14 -3.73 -0.53
C LEU A 26 -0.44 -4.72 0.50
N ILE A 27 -1.23 -5.71 0.04
CA ILE A 27 -1.73 -6.78 0.92
C ILE A 27 -0.60 -7.58 1.55
N ARG A 28 0.47 -7.82 0.81
CA ARG A 28 1.63 -8.55 1.32
C ARG A 28 2.34 -7.76 2.41
N ASP A 29 2.57 -6.47 2.18
CA ASP A 29 3.24 -5.58 3.14
C ASP A 29 2.43 -5.45 4.42
N MET A 30 1.11 -5.27 4.29
CA MET A 30 0.18 -5.27 5.43
C MET A 30 0.22 -6.60 6.19
N ASN A 31 0.28 -7.73 5.48
CA ASN A 31 0.41 -9.04 6.12
C ASN A 31 1.76 -9.22 6.83
N TYR A 32 2.86 -8.64 6.33
CA TYR A 32 4.13 -8.61 7.04
C TYR A 32 4.05 -7.77 8.30
N GLU A 33 3.44 -6.58 8.24
CA GLU A 33 3.23 -5.72 9.42
C GLU A 33 2.35 -6.42 10.47
N LEU A 34 1.28 -7.09 10.04
CA LEU A 34 0.42 -7.89 10.93
C LEU A 34 1.20 -9.00 11.61
N LYS A 35 2.01 -9.78 10.87
CA LYS A 35 2.88 -10.82 11.44
C LYS A 35 3.88 -10.26 12.45
N ALA A 36 4.51 -9.13 12.12
CA ALA A 36 5.48 -8.48 13.00
C ALA A 36 4.85 -8.00 14.32
N LYS A 37 3.56 -7.62 14.29
CA LYS A 37 2.76 -7.28 15.47
C LYS A 37 2.19 -8.50 16.21
N GLY A 38 2.50 -9.72 15.78
CA GLY A 38 2.00 -10.96 16.40
C GLY A 38 0.59 -11.39 15.94
N PHE A 39 0.03 -10.74 14.92
CA PHE A 39 -1.27 -11.12 14.36
C PHE A 39 -1.15 -12.23 13.30
N ILE A 40 -2.23 -12.98 13.14
CA ILE A 40 -2.37 -13.95 12.05
C ILE A 40 -2.62 -13.20 10.74
N ALA A 41 -1.80 -13.50 9.74
CA ALA A 41 -1.88 -12.93 8.40
C ALA A 41 -2.23 -14.01 7.37
N ILE A 42 -3.10 -13.68 6.42
CA ILE A 42 -3.59 -14.64 5.42
C ILE A 42 -3.11 -14.19 4.02
N PRO A 43 -2.29 -14.98 3.32
CA PRO A 43 -1.83 -14.61 1.98
C PRO A 43 -2.98 -14.25 1.03
N GLY A 44 -2.79 -13.17 0.26
CA GLY A 44 -3.74 -12.70 -0.75
C GLY A 44 -4.97 -11.94 -0.21
N ARG A 45 -5.11 -11.81 1.11
CA ARG A 45 -6.15 -10.98 1.74
C ARG A 45 -5.62 -10.29 3.00
N VAL A 46 -6.32 -9.27 3.46
CA VAL A 46 -6.00 -8.58 4.73
C VAL A 46 -7.29 -8.40 5.51
N SER A 47 -7.23 -8.30 6.85
CA SER A 47 -8.42 -7.96 7.63
C SER A 47 -8.94 -6.59 7.21
N ARG A 48 -10.26 -6.48 7.05
CA ARG A 48 -10.92 -5.23 6.65
C ARG A 48 -10.59 -4.09 7.60
N GLN A 49 -10.70 -4.36 8.90
CA GLN A 49 -10.38 -3.38 9.94
C GLN A 49 -8.97 -2.79 9.76
N PHE A 50 -7.95 -3.64 9.55
CA PHE A 50 -6.56 -3.16 9.40
C PHE A 50 -6.36 -2.34 8.12
N TYR A 51 -6.99 -2.76 7.01
CA TYR A 51 -6.99 -2.00 5.77
C TYR A 51 -7.63 -0.62 5.96
N GLU A 52 -8.82 -0.57 6.58
CA GLU A 52 -9.57 0.67 6.78
C GLU A 52 -8.83 1.63 7.71
N GLU A 53 -8.28 1.14 8.83
CA GLU A 53 -7.45 1.94 9.75
C GLU A 53 -6.23 2.55 9.04
N LYS A 54 -5.54 1.78 8.19
CA LYS A 54 -4.36 2.27 7.45
C LYS A 54 -4.72 3.25 6.34
N PHE A 55 -5.74 2.96 5.55
CA PHE A 55 -6.03 3.69 4.32
C PHE A 55 -7.09 4.77 4.48
N TYR A 56 -8.24 4.48 5.09
CA TYR A 56 -9.26 5.51 5.29
C TYR A 56 -8.80 6.55 6.31
N GLY A 57 -8.11 6.15 7.38
CA GLY A 57 -7.53 7.11 8.33
C GLY A 57 -6.61 8.11 7.63
N PHE A 58 -5.72 7.62 6.77
CA PHE A 58 -4.78 8.46 6.03
C PHE A 58 -5.45 9.33 4.96
N ILE A 59 -6.36 8.76 4.16
CA ILE A 59 -7.09 9.49 3.11
C ILE A 59 -7.99 10.56 3.73
N ASN A 60 -8.71 10.26 4.81
CA ASN A 60 -9.58 11.22 5.49
C ASN A 60 -8.80 12.38 6.08
N ILE A 61 -7.62 12.14 6.66
CA ILE A 61 -6.76 13.22 7.17
C ILE A 61 -6.27 14.10 6.01
N MET A 62 -5.85 13.49 4.90
CA MET A 62 -5.41 14.21 3.71
C MET A 62 -6.56 15.04 3.11
N ASP A 63 -7.75 14.46 2.96
CA ASP A 63 -8.93 15.12 2.43
C ASP A 63 -9.43 16.26 3.33
N ALA A 64 -9.43 16.05 4.65
CA ALA A 64 -9.73 17.10 5.64
C ALA A 64 -8.75 18.29 5.55
N GLN A 65 -7.52 18.04 5.10
CA GLN A 65 -6.52 19.07 4.82
C GLN A 65 -6.56 19.59 3.36
N GLY A 66 -7.51 19.10 2.56
CA GLY A 66 -7.75 19.48 1.17
C GLY A 66 -6.81 18.84 0.15
N TYR A 67 -6.02 17.83 0.53
CA TYR A 67 -5.08 17.17 -0.36
C TYR A 67 -5.78 16.22 -1.32
N TYR A 68 -5.52 16.39 -2.61
CA TYR A 68 -5.91 15.44 -3.65
C TYR A 68 -4.81 14.39 -3.87
N THR A 69 -5.16 13.10 -3.87
CA THR A 69 -4.21 12.00 -4.08
C THR A 69 -4.53 11.22 -5.35
N ASP A 70 -3.55 11.12 -6.25
CA ASP A 70 -3.65 10.29 -7.45
C ASP A 70 -2.98 8.93 -7.22
N TRP A 71 -3.81 7.91 -6.96
CA TRP A 71 -3.38 6.54 -6.67
C TRP A 71 -3.18 5.67 -7.92
N ARG A 72 -3.38 6.24 -9.13
CA ARG A 72 -3.25 5.49 -10.38
C ARG A 72 -1.84 4.94 -10.56
N ASP A 73 -1.75 3.68 -10.97
CA ASP A 73 -0.48 2.97 -11.19
C ASP A 73 0.20 3.33 -12.53
N THR A 74 -0.05 4.52 -13.08
CA THR A 74 0.52 4.98 -14.35
C THR A 74 1.83 5.77 -14.17
N ARG A 75 2.24 6.05 -12.92
CA ARG A 75 3.38 6.90 -12.59
C ARG A 75 4.32 6.24 -11.58
N LYS A 76 5.61 6.57 -11.60
CA LYS A 76 6.63 6.01 -10.68
C LYS A 76 6.31 6.23 -9.19
N TYR A 77 5.64 7.33 -8.86
CA TYR A 77 5.35 7.77 -7.49
C TYR A 77 3.86 8.08 -7.33
N ILE A 78 3.33 7.87 -6.13
CA ILE A 78 2.04 8.44 -5.74
C ILE A 78 2.27 9.92 -5.44
N VAL A 79 1.41 10.79 -5.98
CA VAL A 79 1.56 12.25 -5.84
C VAL A 79 0.37 12.82 -5.06
N PHE A 80 0.70 13.52 -3.98
CA PHE A 80 -0.22 14.29 -3.15
C PHE A 80 -0.17 15.74 -3.59
N THR A 81 -1.33 16.33 -3.91
CA THR A 81 -1.44 17.72 -4.35
C THR A 81 -2.16 18.52 -3.28
N HIS A 82 -1.46 19.48 -2.68
CA HIS A 82 -2.02 20.42 -1.71
C HIS A 82 -2.95 21.41 -2.43
N PRO A 83 -3.97 21.96 -1.74
CA PRO A 83 -4.82 23.05 -2.26
C PRO A 83 -4.10 24.25 -2.88
N ASN A 84 -2.84 24.51 -2.51
CA ASN A 84 -2.03 25.62 -3.03
C ASN A 84 -1.27 25.24 -4.32
N GLY A 85 -1.55 24.07 -4.89
CA GLY A 85 -0.91 23.55 -6.10
C GLY A 85 0.44 22.86 -5.86
N LYS A 86 1.00 22.90 -4.65
CA LYS A 86 2.26 22.20 -4.33
C LYS A 86 2.04 20.70 -4.32
N LYS A 87 2.97 19.98 -4.95
CA LYS A 87 2.93 18.52 -5.09
C LYS A 87 4.02 17.88 -4.26
N VAL A 88 3.66 16.86 -3.50
CA VAL A 88 4.59 16.05 -2.70
C VAL A 88 4.47 14.60 -3.14
N ARG A 89 5.60 13.92 -3.33
CA ARG A 89 5.63 12.49 -3.69
C ARG A 89 5.62 11.63 -2.43
N ASP A 90 5.04 10.44 -2.52
CA ASP A 90 5.10 9.42 -1.48
C ASP A 90 6.53 9.06 -1.04
N ALA A 91 7.50 9.06 -1.96
CA ALA A 91 8.92 8.88 -1.64
C ALA A 91 9.46 10.01 -0.75
N THR A 92 8.97 11.24 -0.93
CA THR A 92 9.32 12.39 -0.07
C THR A 92 8.68 12.22 1.30
N LEU A 93 7.38 11.88 1.36
CA LEU A 93 6.67 11.66 2.62
C LEU A 93 7.27 10.49 3.41
N SER A 94 7.62 9.40 2.75
CA SER A 94 8.27 8.23 3.36
C SER A 94 9.58 8.59 4.05
N LYS A 95 10.39 9.47 3.43
CA LYS A 95 11.63 9.96 4.02
C LYS A 95 11.37 10.91 5.19
N THR A 96 10.43 11.84 5.03
CA THR A 96 10.09 12.85 6.06
C THR A 96 9.51 12.21 7.32
N PHE A 97 8.62 11.24 7.16
CA PHE A 97 7.93 10.58 8.27
C PHE A 97 8.60 9.27 8.72
N LYS A 98 9.74 8.91 8.12
CA LYS A 98 10.48 7.66 8.38
C LYS A 98 9.59 6.41 8.29
N VAL A 99 8.63 6.41 7.37
CA VAL A 99 7.72 5.28 7.10
C VAL A 99 8.05 4.67 5.75
N ASN A 100 8.11 3.35 5.68
CA ASN A 100 8.51 2.62 4.48
C ASN A 100 7.31 2.32 3.56
N ILE A 101 6.63 3.36 3.08
CA ILE A 101 5.38 3.24 2.31
C ILE A 101 5.49 3.67 0.84
N SER A 102 6.71 4.00 0.38
CA SER A 102 6.88 4.49 -1.00
C SER A 102 6.72 3.37 -2.02
N LYS A 103 6.07 3.67 -3.14
CA LYS A 103 5.91 2.78 -4.28
C LYS A 103 7.24 2.23 -4.81
N GLU A 104 8.30 3.03 -4.74
CA GLU A 104 9.65 2.62 -5.12
C GLU A 104 10.24 1.57 -4.15
N ASN A 105 10.06 1.76 -2.84
CA ASN A 105 10.51 0.77 -1.84
C ASN A 105 9.72 -0.53 -1.95
N ILE A 106 8.40 -0.43 -2.10
CA ILE A 106 7.51 -1.59 -2.32
C ILE A 106 7.95 -2.37 -3.59
N ASN A 107 8.34 -1.68 -4.66
CA ASN A 107 8.85 -2.33 -5.87
C ASN A 107 10.25 -2.96 -5.68
N ASN A 108 11.16 -2.27 -4.98
CA ASN A 108 12.53 -2.74 -4.77
C ASN A 108 12.60 -3.94 -3.81
N GLU A 109 11.80 -3.96 -2.76
CA GLU A 109 11.67 -5.12 -1.87
C GLU A 109 11.14 -6.33 -2.62
N TYR A 110 10.24 -6.12 -3.58
CA TYR A 110 9.73 -7.18 -4.45
C TYR A 110 10.83 -7.82 -5.30
N GLY A 111 11.63 -7.01 -6.01
CA GLY A 111 12.70 -7.50 -6.88
C GLY A 111 13.70 -8.38 -6.16
N ARG A 112 14.04 -8.02 -4.90
CA ARG A 112 14.95 -8.80 -4.05
C ARG A 112 14.35 -10.13 -3.59
N HIS A 113 13.06 -10.16 -3.24
CA HIS A 113 12.39 -11.38 -2.80
C HIS A 113 12.14 -12.39 -3.93
N THR A 114 11.88 -11.95 -5.16
CA THR A 114 11.80 -12.84 -6.33
C THR A 114 13.16 -13.49 -6.63
N GLN A 115 14.24 -12.72 -6.64
CA GLN A 115 15.59 -13.25 -6.92
C GLN A 115 16.07 -14.25 -5.86
N HIS A 116 15.79 -14.00 -4.57
CA HIS A 116 16.17 -14.90 -3.49
C HIS A 116 15.39 -16.24 -3.49
N ASN A 117 14.13 -16.23 -3.92
CA ASN A 117 13.34 -17.46 -4.06
C ASN A 117 13.74 -18.28 -5.30
N GLU A 118 14.16 -17.62 -6.39
CA GLU A 118 14.69 -18.28 -7.59
C GLU A 118 16.04 -18.96 -7.30
N GLN A 119 16.94 -18.32 -6.54
CA GLN A 119 18.24 -18.91 -6.17
C GLN A 119 18.13 -20.16 -5.27
N ARG A 120 17.06 -20.30 -4.49
CA ARG A 120 16.80 -21.49 -3.65
C ARG A 120 16.16 -22.66 -4.39
N GLN A 121 15.67 -22.45 -5.62
CA GLN A 121 15.03 -23.48 -6.42
C GLN A 121 16.01 -24.17 -7.39
N TYR A 122 17.21 -23.60 -7.56
CA TYR A 122 18.25 -24.09 -8.47
C TYR A 122 19.63 -24.31 -7.79
N GLY A 123 19.68 -24.31 -6.45
CA GLY A 123 20.86 -24.65 -5.65
C GLY A 123 20.49 -25.65 -4.57
#